data_AF-A0A8J2ISC5-F1
#
_entry.id   AF-A0A8J2ISC5-F1
#
_cell.length_a   1.000
_cell.length_b   1.000
_cell.length_c   1.000
_cell.angle_alpha   90.00
_cell.angle_beta   90.00
_cell.angle_gamma   90.00
#
_symmetry.space_group_name_H-M   'P 1'
#
loop_
_entity.id
_entity.type
_entity.pdbx_description
1 polymer ?
#
loop_
_entity_poly.entity_id
_entity_poly.type
_entity_poly.pdbx_seq_one_letter_code
_entity_poly.pdbx_strand_id
1 'polypeptide(L)'
;MLLNFKLLLLTCLPIGLVQGQGNSDCAQWCKKNFPKPGDVCTDPASEGKGPCFQCGPKKTSLSMQLCSGSCTDTSTDNANCGSCGKACSSGKFCSGGVCKSRACDNPFSCGGAPTFCGSGPPGSLCVCFSTSGG
;
A
#
# COMPACT_ATOMS: atom_id res chain seq x y z
N MET A 1 -20.09 -9.72 64.60
CA MET A 1 -19.08 -10.79 64.37
C MET A 1 -19.85 -12.00 63.87
N LEU A 2 -19.64 -12.61 62.70
CA LEU A 2 -18.56 -12.58 61.72
C LEU A 2 -19.17 -12.84 60.34
N LEU A 3 -18.77 -12.03 59.36
CA LEU A 3 -18.93 -12.28 57.93
C LEU A 3 -18.36 -13.67 57.60
N ASN A 4 -19.19 -14.58 57.07
CA ASN A 4 -18.70 -15.86 56.57
C ASN A 4 -18.21 -15.69 55.13
N PHE A 5 -16.89 -15.67 55.05
CA PHE A 5 -16.00 -15.56 53.91
C PHE A 5 -16.17 -16.74 52.94
N LYS A 6 -17.32 -16.85 52.25
CA LYS A 6 -17.42 -17.76 51.09
C LYS A 6 -16.80 -17.04 49.89
N LEU A 7 -15.49 -17.22 49.85
CA LEU A 7 -14.55 -17.04 48.75
C LEU A 7 -15.11 -17.59 47.41
N LEU A 8 -16.09 -16.91 46.82
CA LEU A 8 -16.28 -16.95 45.38
C LEU A 8 -15.25 -15.99 44.81
N LEU A 9 -14.08 -16.57 44.55
CA LEU A 9 -13.13 -16.09 43.57
C LEU A 9 -13.92 -15.84 42.27
N LEU A 10 -14.44 -14.62 42.10
CA LEU A 10 -14.52 -14.01 40.78
C LEU A 10 -13.06 -13.89 40.34
N THR A 11 -12.51 -14.99 39.82
CA THR A 11 -11.35 -14.91 38.96
C THR A 11 -11.79 -13.98 37.85
N CYS A 12 -11.23 -12.78 37.89
CA CYS A 12 -11.14 -11.87 36.77
C CYS A 12 -10.47 -12.67 35.64
N LEU A 13 -11.26 -13.45 34.90
CA LEU A 13 -10.83 -13.97 33.62
C LEU A 13 -10.75 -12.72 32.76
N PRO A 14 -9.55 -12.28 32.34
CA PRO A 14 -9.52 -11.43 31.18
C PRO A 14 -10.08 -12.29 30.05
N ILE A 15 -11.38 -12.18 29.77
CA ILE A 15 -11.91 -12.55 28.44
C ILE A 15 -11.43 -11.45 27.50
N GLY A 16 -10.12 -11.43 27.32
CA GLY A 16 -9.35 -10.64 26.38
C GLY A 16 -8.48 -11.58 25.56
N LEU A 17 -8.90 -12.83 25.35
CA LEU A 17 -8.44 -13.58 24.20
C LEU A 17 -9.21 -13.04 22.99
N VAL A 18 -8.80 -11.86 22.52
CA VAL A 18 -8.89 -11.55 21.10
C VAL A 18 -8.15 -12.71 20.43
N GLN A 19 -8.90 -13.66 19.88
CA GLN A 19 -8.35 -14.66 18.98
C GLN A 19 -7.93 -13.89 17.74
N GLY A 20 -6.70 -13.37 17.77
CA GLY A 20 -6.04 -12.71 16.66
C GLY A 20 -5.69 -13.74 15.58
N GLN A 21 -6.71 -14.31 14.94
CA GLN A 21 -6.59 -15.29 13.86
C GLN A 21 -5.93 -14.68 12.60
N GLY A 22 -5.77 -13.35 12.55
CA GLY A 22 -5.21 -12.65 11.38
C GLY A 22 -3.69 -12.73 11.26
N ASN A 23 -2.95 -12.94 12.36
CA ASN A 23 -1.49 -12.83 12.31
C ASN A 23 -0.79 -14.14 11.88
N SER A 24 -1.50 -15.28 11.79
CA SER A 24 -0.90 -16.53 11.28
C SER A 24 -0.69 -16.52 9.76
N ASP A 25 -1.67 -16.01 9.00
CA ASP A 25 -1.55 -15.84 7.54
C ASP A 25 -0.47 -14.81 7.22
N CYS A 26 -0.49 -13.68 7.96
CA CYS A 26 0.52 -12.64 7.85
C CYS A 26 1.91 -13.16 8.23
N ALA A 27 2.06 -13.89 9.33
CA ALA A 27 3.36 -14.43 9.74
C ALA A 27 3.95 -15.40 8.70
N GLN A 28 3.13 -16.28 8.11
CA GLN A 28 3.57 -17.18 7.04
C GLN A 28 3.99 -16.41 5.78
N TRP A 29 3.18 -15.44 5.36
CA TRP A 29 3.50 -14.61 4.22
C TRP A 29 4.74 -13.74 4.46
N CYS A 30 4.88 -13.14 5.64
CA CYS A 30 6.03 -12.33 6.02
C CYS A 30 7.33 -13.14 5.97
N LYS A 31 7.33 -14.36 6.56
CA LYS A 31 8.50 -15.25 6.56
C LYS A 31 8.98 -15.61 5.15
N LYS A 32 8.06 -15.71 4.20
CA LYS A 32 8.38 -16.04 2.79
C LYS A 32 8.94 -14.85 2.02
N ASN A 33 8.52 -13.64 2.35
CA ASN A 33 8.75 -12.45 1.52
C ASN A 33 9.80 -11.49 2.08
N PHE A 34 10.13 -11.59 3.38
CA PHE A 34 11.08 -10.70 4.04
C PHE A 34 12.21 -11.51 4.70
N PRO A 35 13.48 -11.12 4.52
CA PRO A 35 14.61 -11.79 5.17
C PRO A 35 14.62 -11.59 6.69
N LYS A 36 14.06 -10.47 7.17
CA LYS A 36 13.84 -10.16 8.59
C LYS A 36 12.39 -9.71 8.79
N PRO A 37 11.46 -10.66 8.99
CA PRO A 37 10.03 -10.33 9.00
C PRO A 37 9.58 -9.62 10.27
N GLY A 38 10.26 -9.74 11.42
CA GLY A 38 9.87 -9.13 12.70
C GLY A 38 9.58 -7.64 12.58
N ASP A 39 10.64 -6.84 12.47
CA ASP A 39 10.57 -5.37 12.51
C ASP A 39 9.69 -4.75 11.41
N VAL A 40 9.67 -5.35 10.21
CA VAL A 40 9.07 -4.74 9.01
C VAL A 40 7.68 -5.28 8.70
N CYS A 41 7.36 -6.52 9.11
CA CYS A 41 6.18 -7.23 8.63
C CYS A 41 5.32 -7.83 9.74
N THR A 42 5.90 -8.62 10.63
CA THR A 42 5.18 -9.37 11.68
C THR A 42 4.78 -8.47 12.84
N ASP A 43 5.64 -7.55 13.26
CA ASP A 43 5.36 -6.60 14.34
C ASP A 43 4.19 -5.66 13.97
N PRO A 44 4.23 -4.92 12.84
CA PRO A 44 3.09 -4.09 12.45
C PRO A 44 1.85 -4.90 12.08
N ALA A 45 1.98 -6.15 11.62
CA ALA A 45 0.82 -7.00 11.33
C ALA A 45 0.02 -7.37 12.60
N SER A 46 0.65 -7.40 13.78
CA SER A 46 -0.06 -7.59 15.04
C SER A 46 -1.02 -6.42 15.36
N GLU A 47 -0.75 -5.23 14.82
CA GLU A 47 -1.61 -4.04 14.90
C GLU A 47 -2.57 -3.89 13.71
N GLY A 48 -2.60 -4.85 12.78
CA GLY A 48 -3.37 -4.73 11.54
C GLY A 48 -2.74 -3.80 10.50
N LYS A 49 -1.43 -3.53 10.60
CA LYS A 49 -0.69 -2.60 9.75
C LYS A 49 0.43 -3.30 8.96
N GLY A 50 1.11 -2.52 8.14
CA GLY A 50 2.32 -2.95 7.45
C GLY A 50 2.07 -3.82 6.20
N PRO A 51 3.11 -4.47 5.69
CA PRO A 51 3.08 -5.08 4.38
C PRO A 51 2.00 -6.15 4.18
N CYS A 52 1.64 -6.90 5.23
CA CYS A 52 0.58 -7.91 5.12
C CYS A 52 -0.79 -7.31 4.76
N PHE A 53 -1.13 -6.18 5.37
CA PHE A 53 -2.41 -5.50 5.19
C PHE A 53 -2.37 -4.43 4.08
N GLN A 54 -1.18 -4.08 3.61
CA GLN A 54 -1.00 -3.13 2.53
C GLN A 54 -0.87 -3.82 1.18
N CYS A 55 -0.05 -4.86 1.06
CA CYS A 55 0.21 -5.55 -0.22
C CYS A 55 0.26 -7.08 -0.13
N GLY A 56 -0.05 -7.65 1.04
CA GLY A 56 -0.08 -9.08 1.31
C GLY A 56 -1.48 -9.71 1.26
N PRO A 57 -1.69 -10.86 1.91
CA PRO A 57 -2.93 -11.64 1.81
C PRO A 57 -4.14 -10.96 2.47
N LYS A 58 -3.91 -9.96 3.33
CA LYS A 58 -4.98 -9.19 4.00
C LYS A 58 -5.17 -7.81 3.39
N LYS A 59 -4.58 -7.55 2.21
CA LYS A 59 -4.67 -6.23 1.57
C LYS A 59 -6.10 -5.85 1.19
N THR A 60 -6.44 -4.58 1.40
CA THR A 60 -7.72 -3.99 0.96
C THR A 60 -7.59 -3.26 -0.36
N SER A 61 -6.38 -2.87 -0.76
CA SER A 61 -6.10 -2.25 -2.06
C SER A 61 -5.64 -3.28 -3.09
N LEU A 62 -6.27 -3.26 -4.26
CA LEU A 62 -5.88 -4.12 -5.37
C LEU A 62 -4.58 -3.67 -6.04
N SER A 63 -4.27 -2.36 -6.02
CA SER A 63 -3.09 -1.79 -6.69
C SER A 63 -1.80 -1.91 -5.88
N MET A 64 -1.88 -2.07 -4.57
CA MET A 64 -0.69 -2.28 -3.74
C MET A 64 -0.18 -3.71 -3.91
N GLN A 65 1.07 -3.85 -4.35
CA GLN A 65 1.74 -5.14 -4.54
C GLN A 65 3.12 -5.14 -3.90
N LEU A 66 3.57 -6.31 -3.45
CA LEU A 66 4.92 -6.45 -2.93
C LEU A 66 5.90 -6.57 -4.10
N CYS A 67 6.68 -5.52 -4.34
CA CYS A 67 7.71 -5.48 -5.36
C CYS A 67 9.08 -5.34 -4.69
N SER A 68 9.98 -6.31 -4.92
CA SER A 68 11.35 -6.31 -4.39
C SER A 68 11.44 -6.08 -2.86
N GLY A 69 10.48 -6.64 -2.10
CA GLY A 69 10.45 -6.53 -0.64
C GLY A 69 9.83 -5.24 -0.10
N SER A 70 9.20 -4.41 -0.93
CA SER A 70 8.45 -3.22 -0.49
C SER A 70 7.05 -3.17 -1.12
N CYS A 71 6.07 -2.65 -0.39
CA CYS A 71 4.74 -2.44 -0.96
C CYS A 71 4.76 -1.23 -1.88
N THR A 72 4.48 -1.47 -3.15
CA THR A 72 4.46 -0.48 -4.21
C THR A 72 3.06 -0.36 -4.78
N ASP A 73 2.62 0.87 -5.03
CA ASP A 73 1.38 1.13 -5.76
C ASP A 73 1.61 0.97 -7.26
N THR A 74 1.20 -0.17 -7.80
CA THR A 74 1.36 -0.45 -9.23
C THR A 74 0.44 0.39 -10.11
N SER A 75 -0.47 1.18 -9.51
CA SER A 75 -1.32 2.08 -10.28
C SER A 75 -0.62 3.38 -10.69
N THR A 76 0.45 3.75 -9.99
CA THR A 76 1.16 5.02 -10.14
C THR A 76 2.67 4.87 -10.27
N ASP A 77 3.25 3.74 -9.85
CA ASP A 77 4.69 3.50 -9.99
C ASP A 77 5.09 3.18 -11.43
N ASN A 78 5.88 4.07 -12.01
CA ASN A 78 6.47 3.96 -13.34
C ASN A 78 7.36 2.73 -13.55
N ALA A 79 8.01 2.22 -12.50
CA ALA A 79 8.86 1.03 -12.54
C ALA A 79 8.07 -0.28 -12.36
N ASN A 80 6.85 -0.20 -11.85
CA ASN A 80 6.02 -1.36 -11.47
C ASN A 80 4.58 -1.21 -11.97
N CYS A 81 4.39 -0.72 -13.20
CA CYS A 81 3.09 -0.29 -13.67
C CYS A 81 2.15 -1.43 -14.06
N GLY A 82 1.12 -1.66 -13.24
CA GLY A 82 0.15 -2.76 -13.33
C GLY A 82 0.65 -4.08 -12.73
N SER A 83 1.97 -4.28 -12.66
CA SER A 83 2.60 -5.43 -12.00
C SER A 83 4.05 -5.11 -11.64
N CYS A 84 4.60 -5.81 -10.64
CA CYS A 84 6.01 -5.67 -10.27
C CYS A 84 6.95 -5.91 -11.46
N GLY A 85 7.97 -5.05 -11.61
CA GLY A 85 8.97 -5.10 -12.68
C GLY A 85 8.49 -4.61 -14.05
N LYS A 86 7.22 -4.22 -14.20
CA LYS A 86 6.68 -3.70 -15.46
C LYS A 86 6.93 -2.20 -15.59
N ALA A 87 8.16 -1.85 -15.93
CA ALA A 87 8.52 -0.46 -16.17
C ALA A 87 7.89 0.09 -17.46
N CYS A 88 7.39 1.33 -17.40
CA CYS A 88 6.94 2.04 -18.59
C CYS A 88 8.13 2.50 -19.44
N SER A 89 8.01 2.37 -20.77
CA SER A 89 9.02 2.89 -21.71
C SER A 89 9.25 4.39 -21.54
N SER A 90 10.43 4.87 -21.96
CA SER A 90 10.79 6.28 -21.91
C SER A 90 9.70 7.18 -22.52
N GLY A 91 9.38 8.28 -21.84
CA GLY A 91 8.31 9.21 -22.25
C GLY A 91 6.90 8.79 -21.83
N LYS A 92 6.73 7.68 -21.11
CA LYS A 92 5.44 7.25 -20.54
C LYS A 92 5.39 7.38 -19.02
N PHE A 93 4.19 7.40 -18.46
CA PHE A 93 3.93 7.42 -17.03
C PHE A 93 2.90 6.37 -16.63
N CYS A 94 2.96 5.88 -15.39
CA CYS A 94 1.96 4.95 -14.90
C CYS A 94 0.73 5.70 -14.38
N SER A 95 -0.46 5.33 -14.87
CA SER A 95 -1.72 5.87 -14.37
C SER A 95 -2.80 4.80 -14.46
N GLY A 96 -3.38 4.46 -13.30
CA GLY A 96 -4.38 3.40 -13.18
C GLY A 96 -3.84 2.01 -13.54
N GLY A 97 -2.52 1.79 -13.41
CA GLY A 97 -1.87 0.51 -13.74
C GLY A 97 -1.55 0.35 -15.23
N VAL A 98 -1.70 1.42 -16.01
CA VAL A 98 -1.43 1.43 -17.44
C VAL A 98 -0.39 2.51 -17.77
N CYS A 99 0.58 2.15 -18.62
CA CYS A 99 1.57 3.09 -19.13
C CYS A 99 0.93 4.01 -20.16
N LYS A 100 0.72 5.27 -19.79
CA LYS A 100 0.18 6.32 -20.67
C LYS A 100 1.32 7.17 -21.22
N SER A 101 1.18 7.63 -22.45
CA SER A 101 2.16 8.54 -23.06
C SER A 101 2.06 9.92 -22.43
N ARG A 102 3.21 10.56 -22.17
CA ARG A 102 3.29 12.00 -21.89
C ARG A 102 3.21 12.83 -23.18
N ALA A 103 3.02 12.17 -24.33
CA ALA A 103 2.76 12.83 -25.59
C ALA A 103 1.46 13.62 -25.46
N CYS A 104 1.59 14.92 -25.60
CA CYS A 104 0.48 15.85 -25.68
C CYS A 104 -0.19 15.66 -27.06
N ASP A 105 -0.90 14.53 -27.26
CA ASP A 105 -1.65 14.25 -28.50
C ASP A 105 -2.90 15.16 -28.61
N ASN A 106 -3.28 15.81 -27.50
CA ASN A 106 -4.24 16.90 -27.45
C ASN A 106 -3.79 17.96 -26.39
N PRO A 107 -4.02 19.27 -26.63
CA PRO A 107 -3.54 20.38 -25.79
C PRO A 107 -4.12 20.44 -24.36
N PHE A 108 -5.06 19.55 -24.00
CA PHE A 108 -5.83 19.65 -22.77
C PHE A 108 -5.82 18.39 -21.89
N SER A 109 -5.00 17.37 -22.18
CA SER A 109 -5.04 16.14 -21.37
C SER A 109 -3.70 15.42 -21.22
N CYS A 110 -3.04 15.60 -20.08
CA CYS A 110 -2.30 14.49 -19.47
C CYS A 110 -3.35 13.55 -18.89
N GLY A 111 -3.45 12.30 -19.39
CA GLY A 111 -4.59 11.41 -19.17
C GLY A 111 -4.90 10.93 -17.74
N GLY A 112 -5.17 11.83 -16.78
CA GLY A 112 -5.81 11.57 -15.48
C GLY A 112 -5.39 12.52 -14.33
N ALA A 113 -6.37 13.24 -13.75
CA ALA A 113 -6.33 14.26 -12.66
C ALA A 113 -5.60 15.59 -13.03
N PRO A 114 -5.97 16.77 -12.44
CA PRO A 114 -5.93 18.07 -13.10
C PRO A 114 -4.50 18.55 -13.28
N THR A 115 -3.85 18.05 -14.32
CA THR A 115 -2.49 18.36 -14.67
C THR A 115 -2.57 19.09 -15.99
N PHE A 116 -2.55 20.42 -15.93
CA PHE A 116 -2.52 21.25 -17.12
C PHE A 116 -1.16 21.07 -17.80
N CYS A 117 -1.17 20.79 -19.10
CA CYS A 117 0.04 20.92 -19.91
C CYS A 117 0.37 22.42 -19.93
N GLY A 118 1.48 22.82 -19.31
CA GLY A 118 2.00 24.17 -19.52
C GLY A 118 2.19 24.40 -21.02
N SER A 119 1.80 25.57 -21.50
CA SER A 119 1.96 26.02 -22.88
C SER A 119 3.45 26.07 -23.26
N GLY A 120 3.99 24.93 -23.71
CA GLY A 120 5.33 24.80 -24.25
C GLY A 120 5.31 24.72 -25.78
N PRO A 121 6.38 25.15 -26.48
CA PRO A 121 6.48 25.00 -27.93
C PRO A 121 6.51 23.52 -28.35
N PRO A 122 6.15 23.20 -29.61
CA PRO A 122 6.19 21.84 -30.14
C PRO A 122 7.55 21.17 -29.88
N GLY A 123 7.54 20.00 -29.24
CA GLY A 123 8.76 19.23 -28.93
C GLY A 123 9.34 19.39 -27.52
N SER A 124 8.69 20.17 -26.64
CA SER A 124 9.11 20.29 -25.23
C SER A 124 8.62 19.10 -24.38
N LEU A 125 9.40 18.72 -23.36
CA LEU A 125 8.93 17.79 -22.32
C LEU A 125 7.68 18.41 -21.66
N CYS A 126 6.52 17.75 -21.72
CA CYS A 126 5.33 18.21 -21.00
C CYS A 126 5.64 18.14 -19.49
N VAL A 127 5.92 19.30 -18.88
CA VAL A 127 6.14 19.45 -17.43
C VAL A 127 4.79 19.44 -16.75
N CYS A 128 4.49 18.34 -16.06
CA CYS A 128 3.34 18.19 -15.21
C CYS A 128 3.52 19.11 -13.98
N PHE A 129 2.96 20.31 -14.00
CA PHE A 129 2.89 21.13 -12.80
C PHE A 129 1.72 20.64 -11.94
N SER A 130 2.02 20.10 -10.76
CA SER A 130 1.02 19.97 -9.70
C SER A 130 0.71 21.37 -9.22
N THR A 131 -0.43 21.95 -9.59
CA THR A 131 -0.89 23.21 -8.97
C THR A 131 -1.32 22.91 -7.54
N SER A 132 -0.36 22.82 -6.62
CA SER A 132 -0.61 23.02 -5.20
C SER A 132 -0.50 24.51 -4.90
N GLY A 133 -1.63 25.22 -4.86
CA GLY A 133 -1.70 26.55 -4.24
C GLY A 133 -2.58 27.55 -4.99
N GLY A 134 -3.60 28.06 -4.28
CA GLY A 134 -4.43 29.20 -4.65
C GLY A 134 -5.85 29.06 -4.17
#